data_AF-A0A520YNU1-F1
#
_entry.id   AF-A0A520YNU1-F1
#
_cell.length_a   1.000
_cell.length_b   1.000
_cell.length_c   1.000
_cell.angle_alpha   90.00
_cell.angle_beta   90.00
_cell.angle_gamma   90.00
#
_symmetry.space_group_name_H-M   'P 1'
#
loop_
_entity.id
_entity.type
_entity.pdbx_description
1 polymer ?
#
loop_
_entity_poly.entity_id
_entity_poly.type
_entity_poly.pdbx_seq_one_letter_code
_entity_poly.pdbx_strand_id
1 'polypeptide(L)'
;MFSTAQLKSMMLRHLKSFGIYKTAPTYHSTFEEMLPNDDGYGTATSRRLFKGIVIRDLVNAGHDKKLSTRWPKNWAEKNIDYLAPRLAGEAQ
;
A
#
# COMPACT_ATOMS: atom_id res chain seq x y z
N MET A 1 -16.44 5.09 2.36
CA MET A 1 -15.08 5.61 2.06
C MET A 1 -14.24 5.59 3.32
N PHE A 2 -13.02 5.07 3.25
CA PHE A 2 -11.99 5.20 4.29
C PHE A 2 -11.44 6.63 4.36
N SER A 3 -11.28 7.15 5.58
CA SER A 3 -10.43 8.30 5.90
C SER A 3 -8.95 7.97 5.75
N THR A 4 -8.08 9.00 5.64
CA THR A 4 -6.63 8.82 5.67
C THR A 4 -6.14 7.95 6.84
N ALA A 5 -6.63 8.17 8.07
CA ALA A 5 -6.21 7.40 9.24
C ALA A 5 -6.57 5.90 9.14
N GLN A 6 -7.77 5.60 8.63
CA GLN A 6 -8.20 4.22 8.39
C GLN A 6 -7.37 3.54 7.30
N LEU A 7 -7.05 4.29 6.24
CA LEU A 7 -6.17 3.85 5.16
C LEU A 7 -4.76 3.53 5.67
N LYS A 8 -4.14 4.42 6.46
CA LYS A 8 -2.83 4.18 7.08
C LYS A 8 -2.83 2.90 7.91
N SER A 9 -3.84 2.73 8.76
CA SER A 9 -3.99 1.56 9.63
C SER A 9 -4.18 0.27 8.86
N MET A 10 -5.01 0.28 7.81
CA MET A 10 -5.23 -0.86 6.93
C MET A 10 -3.95 -1.26 6.19
N MET A 11 -3.24 -0.29 5.62
CA MET A 11 -1.97 -0.54 4.91
C MET A 11 -0.93 -1.14 5.84
N LEU A 12 -0.77 -0.58 7.05
CA LEU A 12 0.17 -1.12 8.04
C LEU A 12 -0.19 -2.54 8.46
N ARG A 13 -1.49 -2.82 8.65
CA ARG A 13 -1.98 -4.18 8.96
C ARG A 13 -1.64 -5.17 7.85
N HIS A 14 -1.84 -4.80 6.59
CA HIS A 14 -1.50 -5.67 5.45
C HIS A 14 0.00 -5.95 5.37
N LEU A 15 0.85 -4.94 5.57
CA LEU A 15 2.30 -5.13 5.61
C LEU A 15 2.71 -6.11 6.72
N LYS A 16 2.15 -5.95 7.92
CA LYS A 16 2.41 -6.87 9.04
C LYS A 16 1.90 -8.28 8.75
N SER A 17 0.74 -8.40 8.09
CA SER A 17 0.13 -9.68 7.72
C SER A 17 0.91 -10.43 6.64
N PHE A 18 1.64 -9.74 5.77
CA PHE A 18 2.48 -10.41 4.78
C PHE A 18 3.59 -11.23 5.45
N GLY A 19 4.06 -10.84 6.64
CA GLY A 19 5.11 -11.56 7.37
C GLY A 19 6.48 -11.59 6.69
N ILE A 20 6.57 -11.11 5.44
CA ILE A 20 7.77 -11.07 4.62
C ILE A 20 8.11 -9.59 4.41
N TYR A 21 8.96 -9.08 5.29
CA TYR A 21 9.46 -7.71 5.20
C TYR A 21 10.95 -7.66 5.54
N LYS A 22 11.70 -6.83 4.81
CA LYS A 22 13.13 -6.60 5.06
C LYS A 22 13.35 -5.83 6.36
N THR A 23 12.41 -4.97 6.71
CA THR A 23 12.42 -4.11 7.90
C THR A 23 11.02 -4.04 8.51
N ALA A 24 10.94 -3.79 9.82
CA ALA A 24 9.66 -3.69 10.51
C ALA A 24 8.76 -2.62 9.84
N PRO A 25 7.50 -2.93 9.52
CA PRO A 25 6.63 -1.96 8.86
C PRO A 25 6.36 -0.72 9.72
N THR A 26 6.58 0.46 9.15
CA THR A 26 6.29 1.76 9.78
C THR A 26 5.54 2.67 8.81
N TYR A 27 5.01 3.80 9.31
CA TYR A 27 4.35 4.78 8.44
C TYR A 27 5.33 5.61 7.59
N HIS A 28 6.58 5.71 8.04
CA HIS A 28 7.60 6.60 7.48
C HIS A 28 8.59 5.90 6.55
N SER A 29 8.80 4.60 6.73
CA SER A 29 9.64 3.77 5.85
C SER A 29 9.00 3.62 4.48
N THR A 30 9.83 3.53 3.44
CA THR A 30 9.34 3.33 2.08
C THR A 30 8.89 1.89 1.86
N PHE A 31 7.96 1.66 0.93
CA PHE A 31 7.57 0.28 0.60
C PHE A 31 8.73 -0.52 0.01
N GLU A 32 9.73 0.13 -0.60
CA GLU A 32 10.94 -0.50 -1.09
C GLU A 32 11.84 -1.02 0.03
N GLU A 33 11.97 -0.26 1.12
CA GLU A 33 12.68 -0.66 2.34
C GLU A 33 11.95 -1.78 3.08
N MET A 34 10.62 -1.80 3.03
CA MET A 34 9.81 -2.77 3.75
C MET A 34 9.59 -4.06 2.95
N LEU A 35 9.23 -3.97 1.67
CA LEU A 35 8.84 -5.10 0.84
C LEU A 35 10.00 -5.56 -0.06
N PRO A 36 10.35 -6.86 -0.05
CA PRO A 36 11.39 -7.37 -0.91
C PRO A 36 11.03 -7.30 -2.40
N ASN A 37 12.06 -7.25 -3.24
CA ASN A 37 11.92 -7.31 -4.69
C ASN A 37 11.63 -8.72 -5.19
N ASP A 38 12.00 -9.72 -4.40
CA ASP A 38 11.77 -11.14 -4.65
C ASP A 38 11.46 -11.80 -3.31
N ASP A 39 10.31 -12.46 -3.21
CA ASP A 39 9.90 -13.24 -2.04
C ASP A 39 10.26 -14.72 -2.16
N GLY A 40 11.02 -15.10 -3.20
CA GLY A 40 11.46 -16.47 -3.43
C GLY A 40 10.43 -17.37 -4.08
N TYR A 41 9.25 -16.84 -4.47
CA TYR A 41 8.14 -17.62 -5.05
C TYR A 41 7.85 -17.30 -6.53
N GLY A 42 8.69 -16.51 -7.20
CA GLY A 42 8.63 -16.30 -8.64
C GLY A 42 7.56 -15.28 -9.09
N THR A 43 8.02 -14.16 -9.67
CA THR A 43 7.28 -13.22 -10.53
C THR A 43 6.05 -12.46 -10.00
N ALA A 44 5.57 -12.73 -8.78
CA ALA A 44 4.56 -11.90 -8.11
C ALA A 44 5.18 -11.21 -6.89
N THR A 45 6.01 -10.19 -7.12
CA THR A 45 6.68 -9.43 -6.07
C THR A 45 5.69 -9.04 -4.96
N SER A 46 6.08 -9.15 -3.68
CA SER A 46 5.22 -8.81 -2.54
C SER A 46 4.63 -7.39 -2.65
N ARG A 47 5.30 -6.52 -3.41
CA ARG A 47 4.82 -5.20 -3.87
C ARG A 47 3.53 -5.28 -4.69
N ARG A 48 3.45 -6.17 -5.68
CA ARG A 48 2.25 -6.37 -6.51
C ARG A 48 1.08 -6.93 -5.70
N LEU A 49 1.34 -7.90 -4.81
CA LEU A 49 0.33 -8.46 -3.92
C LEU A 49 -0.20 -7.39 -2.96
N PHE A 50 0.68 -6.63 -2.30
CA PHE A 50 0.31 -5.53 -1.42
C PHE A 50 -0.60 -4.52 -2.13
N LYS A 51 -0.17 -4.04 -3.30
CA LYS A 51 -0.96 -3.11 -4.11
C LYS A 51 -2.34 -3.69 -4.47
N GLY A 52 -2.39 -4.96 -4.86
CA GLY A 52 -3.63 -5.64 -5.24
C GLY A 52 -4.63 -5.75 -4.07
N ILE A 53 -4.16 -6.12 -2.88
CA ILE A 53 -5.01 -6.24 -1.69
C ILE A 53 -5.54 -4.88 -1.25
N VAL A 54 -4.68 -3.85 -1.20
CA VAL A 54 -5.10 -2.50 -0.84
C VAL A 54 -6.14 -1.96 -1.82
N ILE A 55 -5.94 -2.14 -3.13
CA ILE A 55 -6.93 -1.73 -4.15
C ILE A 55 -8.25 -2.48 -3.95
N ARG A 56 -8.21 -3.80 -3.72
CA ARG A 56 -9.41 -4.61 -3.49
C ARG A 56 -10.22 -4.11 -2.30
N ASP A 57 -9.57 -3.86 -1.17
CA ASP A 57 -10.23 -3.36 0.04
C ASP A 57 -10.84 -1.98 -0.18
N LEU A 58 -10.16 -1.11 -0.91
CA LEU A 58 -10.67 0.23 -1.23
C LEU A 58 -11.91 0.14 -2.14
N VAL A 59 -11.88 -0.68 -3.18
CA VAL A 59 -13.04 -0.93 -4.06
C VAL A 59 -14.20 -1.50 -3.26
N ASN A 60 -13.96 -2.48 -2.38
CA ASN A 60 -14.99 -3.06 -1.51
C ASN A 60 -15.59 -2.04 -0.53
N ALA A 61 -14.80 -1.05 -0.10
CA ALA A 61 -15.25 0.06 0.75
C ALA A 61 -15.96 1.20 -0.01
N GLY A 62 -16.27 0.98 -1.30
CA GLY A 62 -17.00 1.91 -2.15
C GLY A 62 -16.16 3.08 -2.67
N HIS A 63 -14.83 2.99 -2.65
CA HIS A 63 -13.98 3.96 -3.33
C HIS A 63 -14.00 3.72 -4.85
N ASP A 64 -13.84 4.81 -5.62
CA ASP A 64 -13.91 4.81 -7.08
C ASP A 64 -12.95 3.78 -7.73
N LYS A 65 -13.42 3.07 -8.76
CA LYS A 65 -12.62 2.17 -9.60
C LYS A 65 -11.37 2.84 -10.19
N LYS A 66 -11.32 4.18 -10.28
CA LYS A 66 -10.13 4.97 -10.66
C LYS A 66 -9.01 4.98 -9.60
N LEU A 67 -9.10 4.21 -8.52
CA LEU A 67 -8.01 4.02 -7.55
C LEU A 67 -6.65 3.66 -8.18
N SER A 68 -6.65 2.89 -9.26
CA SER A 68 -5.43 2.54 -9.99
C SER A 68 -4.71 3.77 -10.55
N THR A 69 -5.43 4.85 -10.89
CA THR A 69 -4.84 6.10 -11.39
C THR A 69 -4.39 7.03 -10.27
N ARG A 70 -4.95 6.91 -9.06
CA ARG A 70 -4.46 7.62 -7.85
C ARG A 70 -3.17 7.02 -7.29
N TRP A 71 -2.82 5.81 -7.73
CA TRP A 71 -1.62 5.12 -7.29
C TRP A 71 -0.42 5.56 -8.13
N PRO A 72 0.56 6.31 -7.57
CA PRO A 72 1.70 6.80 -8.32
C PRO A 72 2.57 5.67 -8.88
N LYS A 73 3.21 5.90 -10.03
CA LYS A 73 4.09 4.89 -10.67
C LYS A 73 5.25 4.49 -9.76
N ASN A 74 5.85 5.46 -9.08
CA ASN A 74 6.95 5.29 -8.13
C ASN A 74 6.49 5.11 -6.67
N TRP A 75 5.29 4.59 -6.44
CA TRP A 75 4.75 4.40 -5.09
C TRP A 75 5.67 3.59 -4.17
N ALA A 76 6.47 2.67 -4.72
CA ALA A 76 7.36 1.83 -3.93
C ALA A 76 8.42 2.66 -3.18
N GLU A 77 8.85 3.78 -3.77
CA GLU A 77 9.78 4.75 -3.19
C GLU A 77 9.11 5.69 -2.18
N LYS A 78 7.80 5.54 -1.97
CA LYS A 78 7.01 6.36 -1.05
C LYS A 78 6.67 5.56 0.20
N ASN A 79 6.27 6.26 1.25
CA ASN A 79 5.83 5.67 2.50
C ASN A 79 4.30 5.73 2.64
N ILE A 80 3.76 5.15 3.70
CA ILE A 80 2.32 5.13 3.97
C ILE A 80 1.79 6.56 4.16
N ASP A 81 2.53 7.43 4.85
CA ASP A 81 2.13 8.82 5.08
C ASP A 81 1.92 9.61 3.79
N TYR A 82 2.74 9.34 2.77
CA TYR A 82 2.59 9.94 1.46
C TYR A 82 1.41 9.35 0.69
N LEU A 83 1.24 8.03 0.73
CA LEU A 83 0.30 7.33 -0.15
C LEU A 83 -1.15 7.42 0.33
N ALA A 84 -1.38 7.24 1.63
CA ALA A 84 -2.72 7.18 2.22
C ALA A 84 -3.60 8.40 1.90
N PRO A 85 -3.18 9.66 2.11
CA PRO A 85 -4.02 10.82 1.81
C PRO A 85 -4.32 10.98 0.31
N ARG A 86 -3.39 10.59 -0.57
CA ARG A 86 -3.61 10.60 -2.03
C ARG A 86 -4.68 9.60 -2.45
N LEU A 87 -4.66 8.41 -1.86
CA LEU A 87 -5.66 7.39 -2.15
C LEU A 87 -7.02 7.76 -1.58
N ALA A 88 -7.05 8.37 -0.38
CA ALA A 88 -8.26 8.92 0.23
C ALA A 88 -8.92 10.02 -0.63
N GLY A 89 -8.15 10.68 -1.50
CA GLY A 89 -8.60 11.85 -2.26
C GLY A 89 -8.48 13.16 -1.49
N GLU A 90 -7.65 13.18 -0.45
CA GLU A 90 -7.37 14.33 0.41
C GLU A 90 -6.09 15.09 -0.02
N ALA A 91 -5.39 14.62 -1.05
CA ALA A 91 -4.21 15.31 -1.57
C ALA A 91 -4.61 16.47 -2.48
N GLN A 92 -4.39 17.69 -1.98
CA GLN A 92 -4.33 18.92 -2.76
C GLN A 92 -3.07 18.97 -3.61
#